data_AF-D2QLI9-F1
#
_entry.id   AF-D2QLI9-F1
#
_cell.length_a   1.000
_cell.length_b   1.000
_cell.length_c   1.000
_cell.angle_alpha   90.00
_cell.angle_beta   90.00
_cell.angle_gamma   90.00
#
_symmetry.space_group_name_H-M   'P 1'
#
loop_
_entity.id
_entity.type
_entity.pdbx_description
1 polymer ?
#
loop_
_entity_poly.entity_id
_entity_poly.type
_entity_poly.pdbx_seq_one_letter_code
_entity_poly.pdbx_strand_id
1 'polypeptide(L)'
;MGVLGRDIVINEALANKLNQTPDGKAFLDKYNKFALIYGGVRVSDALLGLSKSLRSSATVLNDPEVTNLATELSAEAVQTTGLLDNAFLSGWTKERILAQKPRPSVAEYINPTFEAQHLDKFKGKAYRFTMENAINKYGVIGREDGFVFILAEEDALRIVNEAGSDIAKLEKALGLPEGQFQKPLNNPVEPDRLLLLEINSPENLHLRMANGNEKGANEYWIPGGYTPDNLAEAVIDAIPTTRIDLYKKIEIARTK
;
A
#
# COMPACT_ATOMS: atom_id res chain seq x y z
N MET A 1 0.40 0.99 -16.50
CA MET A 1 -0.75 1.19 -15.59
C MET A 1 -1.49 -0.13 -15.50
N GLY A 2 -1.71 -0.64 -14.28
CA GLY A 2 -2.58 -1.81 -14.06
C GLY A 2 -4.06 -1.49 -14.33
N VAL A 3 -4.91 -2.51 -14.32
CA VAL A 3 -6.35 -2.38 -14.64
C VAL A 3 -7.06 -1.44 -13.69
N LEU A 4 -6.70 -1.48 -12.40
CA LEU A 4 -7.30 -0.62 -11.38
C LEU A 4 -6.84 0.85 -11.46
N GLY A 5 -5.76 1.13 -12.19
CA GLY A 5 -5.35 2.50 -12.52
C GLY A 5 -6.18 3.13 -13.64
N ARG A 6 -7.00 2.33 -14.34
CA ARG A 6 -7.98 2.77 -15.33
C ARG A 6 -9.35 2.51 -14.72
N ASP A 7 -9.89 3.52 -14.04
CA ASP A 7 -11.15 3.40 -13.31
C ASP A 7 -12.27 2.84 -14.21
N ILE A 8 -12.58 1.55 -14.07
CA ILE A 8 -13.59 0.85 -14.89
C ILE A 8 -14.96 1.54 -14.76
N VAL A 9 -15.19 2.19 -13.62
CA VAL A 9 -16.42 2.94 -13.28
C VAL A 9 -16.54 4.24 -14.09
N ILE A 10 -15.42 4.85 -14.50
CA ILE A 10 -15.44 6.09 -15.27
C ILE A 10 -15.56 5.81 -16.78
N ASN A 11 -15.29 4.58 -17.22
CA ASN A 11 -15.52 4.16 -18.60
C ASN A 11 -16.99 3.71 -18.78
N GLU A 12 -17.87 4.68 -19.05
CA GLU A 12 -19.32 4.46 -19.24
C GLU A 12 -19.62 3.44 -20.35
N ALA A 13 -18.83 3.43 -21.44
CA ALA A 13 -18.99 2.46 -22.52
C ALA A 13 -18.71 1.02 -22.05
N LEU A 14 -17.66 0.83 -21.25
CA LEU A 14 -17.28 -0.46 -20.69
C LEU A 14 -18.26 -0.93 -19.60
N ALA A 15 -18.72 -0.01 -18.74
CA ALA A 15 -19.76 -0.30 -17.76
C ALA A 15 -21.06 -0.75 -18.43
N ASN A 16 -21.47 -0.07 -19.51
CA ASN A 16 -22.64 -0.44 -20.28
C ASN A 16 -22.53 -1.83 -20.92
N LYS A 17 -21.35 -2.21 -21.43
CA LYS A 17 -21.09 -3.57 -21.94
C LYS A 17 -21.20 -4.63 -20.84
N LEU A 18 -20.55 -4.40 -19.70
CA LEU A 18 -20.55 -5.36 -18.59
C LEU A 18 -21.95 -5.57 -18.00
N ASN A 19 -22.77 -4.52 -17.94
CA ASN A 19 -24.13 -4.59 -17.42
C ASN A 19 -25.10 -5.45 -18.28
N GLN A 20 -24.68 -5.88 -19.49
CA GLN A 20 -25.48 -6.75 -20.36
C GLN A 20 -25.50 -8.22 -19.90
N THR A 21 -24.64 -8.61 -18.94
CA THR A 21 -24.60 -9.99 -18.42
C THR A 21 -24.83 -10.03 -16.91
N PRO A 22 -25.48 -11.08 -16.36
CA PRO A 22 -25.61 -11.25 -14.91
C PRO A 22 -24.26 -11.22 -14.18
N ASP A 23 -23.24 -11.88 -14.75
CA ASP A 23 -21.89 -11.91 -14.19
C ASP A 23 -21.18 -10.57 -14.26
N GLY A 24 -21.39 -9.81 -15.34
CA GLY A 24 -20.80 -8.49 -15.52
C GLY A 24 -21.45 -7.46 -14.61
N LYS A 25 -22.76 -7.56 -14.37
CA LYS A 25 -23.46 -6.78 -13.34
C LYS A 25 -22.98 -7.11 -11.93
N ALA A 26 -22.83 -8.40 -11.60
CA ALA A 26 -22.28 -8.83 -10.33
C ALA A 26 -20.81 -8.40 -10.15
N PHE A 27 -20.03 -8.39 -11.23
CA PHE A 27 -18.68 -7.83 -11.25
C PHE A 27 -18.71 -6.33 -10.96
N LEU A 28 -19.55 -5.53 -11.63
CA LEU A 28 -19.68 -4.09 -11.38
C LEU A 28 -20.10 -3.81 -9.94
N ASP A 29 -21.05 -4.56 -9.38
CA ASP A 29 -21.47 -4.39 -7.98
C ASP A 29 -20.33 -4.71 -6.99
N LYS A 30 -19.57 -5.79 -7.24
CA LYS A 30 -18.39 -6.13 -6.43
C LYS A 30 -17.27 -5.14 -6.62
N TYR A 31 -17.03 -4.67 -7.85
CA TYR A 31 -16.02 -3.68 -8.19
C TYR A 31 -16.35 -2.34 -7.55
N ASN A 32 -17.61 -1.89 -7.61
CA ASN A 32 -18.08 -0.69 -6.95
C ASN A 32 -17.93 -0.79 -5.43
N LYS A 33 -18.31 -1.91 -4.82
CA LYS A 33 -18.07 -2.15 -3.39
C LYS A 33 -16.59 -2.20 -3.06
N PHE A 34 -15.78 -2.83 -3.91
CA PHE A 34 -14.34 -2.87 -3.76
C PHE A 34 -13.71 -1.48 -3.89
N ALA A 35 -14.18 -0.66 -4.83
CA ALA A 35 -13.79 0.74 -5.01
C ALA A 35 -14.32 1.64 -3.87
N LEU A 36 -15.47 1.34 -3.28
CA LEU A 36 -16.04 2.10 -2.15
C LEU A 36 -15.38 1.74 -0.82
N ILE A 37 -15.13 0.45 -0.57
CA ILE A 37 -14.59 -0.06 0.70
C ILE A 37 -13.07 0.02 0.71
N TYR A 38 -12.44 -0.30 -0.43
CA TYR A 38 -10.99 -0.38 -0.56
C TYR A 38 -10.44 0.72 -1.50
N GLY A 39 -11.28 1.57 -2.11
CA GLY A 39 -10.77 2.61 -3.02
C GLY A 39 -10.20 2.09 -4.35
N GLY A 40 -10.08 0.78 -4.58
CA GLY A 40 -9.20 0.24 -5.62
C GLY A 40 -7.83 -0.26 -5.11
N VAL A 41 -7.69 -0.40 -3.79
CA VAL A 41 -6.56 -1.07 -3.13
C VAL A 41 -6.56 -2.55 -3.46
N ARG A 42 -5.43 -3.06 -3.93
CA ARG A 42 -5.21 -4.45 -4.36
C ARG A 42 -5.26 -5.47 -3.21
N VAL A 43 -6.45 -5.75 -2.66
CA VAL A 43 -6.67 -6.89 -1.75
C VAL A 43 -6.66 -8.18 -2.58
N SER A 44 -5.63 -9.01 -2.42
CA SER A 44 -5.37 -10.22 -3.24
C SER A 44 -6.60 -11.09 -3.48
N ASP A 45 -7.36 -11.39 -2.43
CA ASP A 45 -8.51 -12.30 -2.49
C ASP A 45 -9.72 -11.66 -3.18
N ALA A 46 -9.92 -10.36 -2.97
CA ALA A 46 -10.96 -9.60 -3.65
C ALA A 46 -10.61 -9.42 -5.14
N LEU A 47 -9.34 -9.19 -5.46
CA LEU A 47 -8.84 -9.03 -6.83
C LEU A 47 -8.91 -10.35 -7.62
N LEU A 48 -8.60 -11.48 -6.97
CA LEU A 48 -8.85 -12.82 -7.51
C LEU A 48 -10.33 -13.07 -7.79
N GLY A 49 -11.20 -12.73 -6.83
CA GLY A 49 -12.64 -12.87 -7.00
C GLY A 49 -13.17 -12.04 -8.16
N LEU A 50 -12.70 -10.80 -8.29
CA LEU A 50 -13.04 -9.89 -9.37
C LEU A 50 -12.52 -10.39 -10.73
N SER A 51 -11.27 -10.85 -10.82
CA SER A 51 -10.69 -11.36 -12.07
C SER A 51 -11.42 -12.60 -12.58
N LYS A 52 -11.80 -13.53 -11.69
CA LYS A 52 -12.62 -14.70 -12.05
C LYS A 52 -13.99 -14.27 -12.60
N SER A 53 -14.67 -13.33 -11.91
CA SER A 53 -15.97 -12.82 -12.35
C SER A 53 -15.88 -12.15 -13.72
N LEU A 54 -14.85 -11.34 -13.95
CA LEU A 54 -14.66 -10.61 -15.21
C LEU A 54 -14.33 -11.54 -16.39
N ARG A 55 -13.57 -12.62 -16.17
CA ARG A 55 -13.30 -13.65 -17.18
C ARG A 55 -14.58 -14.37 -17.63
N SER A 56 -15.48 -14.67 -16.70
CA SER A 56 -16.79 -15.25 -17.03
C SER A 56 -17.58 -14.31 -17.95
N SER A 57 -17.65 -13.02 -17.61
CA SER A 57 -18.28 -12.00 -18.45
C SER A 57 -17.64 -11.86 -19.82
N ALA A 58 -16.30 -11.85 -19.90
CA ALA A 58 -15.56 -11.76 -21.16
C ALA A 58 -15.90 -12.91 -22.11
N THR A 59 -16.03 -14.12 -21.57
CA THR A 59 -16.38 -15.32 -22.33
C THR A 59 -17.78 -15.22 -22.95
N VAL A 60 -18.74 -14.64 -22.21
CA VAL A 60 -20.13 -14.49 -22.68
C VAL A 60 -20.27 -13.33 -23.67
N LEU A 61 -19.59 -12.21 -23.41
CA LEU A 61 -19.69 -11.00 -24.24
C LEU A 61 -18.90 -11.12 -25.56
N ASN A 62 -17.82 -11.91 -25.59
CA ASN A 62 -16.89 -12.01 -26.72
C ASN A 62 -16.41 -10.63 -27.22
N ASP A 63 -16.25 -9.67 -26.29
CA ASP A 63 -15.81 -8.31 -26.57
C ASP A 63 -14.28 -8.20 -26.34
N PRO A 64 -13.51 -7.72 -27.33
CA PRO A 64 -12.05 -7.62 -27.21
C PRO A 64 -11.56 -6.72 -26.07
N GLU A 65 -12.28 -5.65 -25.76
CA GLU A 65 -11.92 -4.71 -24.68
C GLU A 65 -12.12 -5.35 -23.32
N VAL A 66 -13.26 -6.04 -23.12
CA VAL A 66 -13.55 -6.79 -21.89
C VAL A 66 -12.57 -7.97 -21.73
N THR A 67 -12.17 -8.61 -22.83
CA THR A 67 -11.19 -9.71 -22.82
C THR A 67 -9.79 -9.24 -22.43
N ASN A 68 -9.34 -8.11 -22.98
CA ASN A 68 -8.05 -7.50 -22.61
C ASN A 68 -8.06 -7.07 -21.14
N LEU A 69 -9.13 -6.44 -20.68
CA LEU A 69 -9.31 -6.05 -19.28
C LEU A 69 -9.27 -7.26 -18.33
N ALA A 70 -9.96 -8.35 -18.68
CA ALA A 70 -9.94 -9.59 -17.91
C ALA A 70 -8.52 -10.17 -17.83
N THR A 71 -7.76 -10.10 -18.93
CA THR A 71 -6.38 -10.61 -19.01
C THR A 71 -5.45 -9.79 -18.12
N GLU A 72 -5.48 -8.47 -18.22
CA GLU A 72 -4.66 -7.58 -17.41
C GLU A 72 -5.00 -7.70 -15.91
N LEU A 73 -6.30 -7.74 -15.55
CA LEU A 73 -6.75 -7.85 -14.15
C LEU A 73 -6.33 -9.19 -13.54
N SER A 74 -6.26 -10.22 -14.37
CA SER A 74 -5.78 -11.53 -13.96
C SER A 74 -4.28 -11.56 -13.71
N ALA A 75 -3.48 -10.92 -14.56
CA ALA A 75 -2.04 -10.82 -14.35
C ALA A 75 -1.75 -10.09 -13.02
N GLU A 76 -2.50 -9.02 -12.75
CA GLU A 76 -2.45 -8.27 -11.50
C GLU A 76 -2.91 -9.10 -10.29
N ALA A 77 -3.98 -9.88 -10.44
CA ALA A 77 -4.44 -10.81 -9.41
C ALA A 77 -3.42 -11.91 -9.10
N VAL A 78 -2.79 -12.50 -10.12
CA VAL A 78 -1.75 -13.52 -9.95
C VAL A 78 -0.50 -12.95 -9.25
N GLN A 79 -0.08 -11.75 -9.65
CA GLN A 79 1.06 -11.08 -9.03
C GLN A 79 0.78 -10.77 -7.55
N THR A 80 -0.42 -10.30 -7.23
CA THR A 80 -0.81 -9.95 -5.85
C THR A 80 -1.05 -11.16 -4.97
N THR A 81 -1.49 -12.30 -5.53
CA THR A 81 -1.60 -13.56 -4.78
C THR A 81 -0.26 -14.16 -4.42
N GLY A 82 0.72 -14.05 -5.33
CA GLY A 82 2.07 -14.56 -5.09
C GLY A 82 2.83 -13.83 -3.98
N LEU A 83 2.41 -12.62 -3.61
CA LEU A 83 3.14 -11.78 -2.64
C LEU A 83 3.15 -12.34 -1.22
N LEU A 84 2.12 -13.10 -0.84
CA LEU A 84 2.02 -13.71 0.50
C LEU A 84 2.05 -15.24 0.44
N ASP A 85 2.38 -15.81 -0.72
CA ASP A 85 2.55 -17.25 -0.85
C ASP A 85 3.63 -17.72 0.12
N ASN A 86 3.26 -18.67 0.99
CA ASN A 86 4.12 -19.20 2.05
C ASN A 86 4.60 -18.16 3.09
N ALA A 87 4.01 -16.94 3.10
CA ALA A 87 4.36 -15.91 4.07
C ALA A 87 3.96 -16.31 5.49
N PHE A 88 2.73 -16.81 5.66
CA PHE A 88 2.22 -17.22 6.96
C PHE A 88 2.54 -18.68 7.27
N LEU A 89 2.92 -18.95 8.51
CA LEU A 89 3.07 -20.30 9.03
C LEU A 89 1.71 -21.02 9.08
N SER A 90 1.74 -22.35 9.04
CA SER A 90 0.50 -23.16 9.00
C SER A 90 -0.44 -22.81 10.17
N GLY A 91 -1.73 -22.60 9.85
CA GLY A 91 -2.76 -22.23 10.81
C GLY A 91 -2.83 -20.73 11.15
N TRP A 92 -1.98 -19.89 10.56
CA TRP A 92 -2.06 -18.44 10.66
C TRP A 92 -2.76 -17.82 9.45
N THR A 93 -3.61 -16.83 9.73
CA THR A 93 -4.29 -16.01 8.71
C THR A 93 -4.26 -14.55 9.13
N LYS A 94 -4.49 -13.63 8.19
CA LYS A 94 -4.56 -12.18 8.50
C LYS A 94 -5.61 -11.89 9.56
N GLU A 95 -6.78 -12.51 9.45
CA GLU A 95 -7.92 -12.33 10.36
C GLU A 95 -7.57 -12.78 11.77
N ARG A 96 -6.90 -13.94 11.90
CA ARG A 96 -6.43 -14.45 13.20
C ARG A 96 -5.43 -13.50 13.85
N ILE A 97 -4.53 -12.91 13.08
CA ILE A 97 -3.53 -11.96 13.60
C ILE A 97 -4.22 -10.65 14.02
N LEU A 98 -5.13 -10.13 13.18
CA LEU A 98 -5.84 -8.88 13.43
C LEU A 98 -6.82 -8.96 14.61
N ALA A 99 -7.36 -10.14 14.90
CA ALA A 99 -8.26 -10.38 16.04
C ALA A 99 -7.54 -10.34 17.41
N GLN A 100 -6.21 -10.35 17.45
CA GLN A 100 -5.44 -10.39 18.69
C GLN A 100 -5.01 -8.99 19.17
N LYS A 101 -5.06 -8.79 20.49
CA LYS A 101 -4.63 -7.56 21.17
C LYS A 101 -3.91 -7.94 22.48
N PRO A 102 -2.58 -7.75 22.60
CA PRO A 102 -1.66 -7.28 21.55
C PRO A 102 -1.58 -8.26 20.37
N ARG A 103 -1.14 -7.79 19.21
CA ARG A 103 -0.87 -8.68 18.06
C ARG A 103 0.39 -9.50 18.36
N PRO A 104 0.47 -10.77 17.89
CA PRO A 104 1.64 -11.64 18.12
C PRO A 104 2.92 -11.08 17.49
N SER A 105 4.07 -11.58 17.91
CA SER A 105 5.36 -11.25 17.29
C SER A 105 5.47 -11.87 15.89
N VAL A 106 6.23 -11.23 14.99
CA VAL A 106 6.39 -11.68 13.59
C VAL A 106 6.83 -13.14 13.52
N ALA A 107 7.78 -13.55 14.37
CA ALA A 107 8.32 -14.91 14.39
C ALA A 107 7.30 -16.00 14.74
N GLU A 108 6.16 -15.65 15.35
CA GLU A 108 5.11 -16.61 15.66
C GLU A 108 4.26 -16.98 14.44
N TYR A 109 4.16 -16.09 13.44
CA TYR A 109 3.22 -16.24 12.34
C TYR A 109 3.82 -16.09 10.94
N ILE A 110 5.03 -15.53 10.79
CA ILE A 110 5.73 -15.41 9.50
C ILE A 110 6.76 -16.51 9.32
N ASN A 111 6.84 -17.03 8.09
CA ASN A 111 7.88 -17.92 7.65
C ASN A 111 9.24 -17.17 7.61
N PRO A 112 10.30 -17.68 8.27
CA PRO A 112 11.58 -16.97 8.34
C PRO A 112 12.25 -16.77 6.98
N THR A 113 12.04 -17.68 6.02
CA THR A 113 12.56 -17.52 4.65
C THR A 113 11.85 -16.35 3.95
N PHE A 114 10.53 -16.25 4.13
CA PHE A 114 9.75 -15.14 3.60
C PHE A 114 10.19 -13.82 4.22
N GLU A 115 10.33 -13.77 5.55
CA GLU A 115 10.82 -12.57 6.26
C GLU A 115 12.17 -12.12 5.73
N ALA A 116 13.14 -13.03 5.60
CA ALA A 116 14.46 -12.71 5.07
C ALA A 116 14.40 -12.14 3.64
N GLN A 117 13.62 -12.76 2.75
CA GLN A 117 13.41 -12.27 1.38
C GLN A 117 12.71 -10.91 1.34
N HIS A 118 11.76 -10.70 2.24
CA HIS A 118 11.03 -9.44 2.33
C HIS A 118 11.95 -8.30 2.77
N LEU A 119 12.76 -8.52 3.82
CA LEU A 119 13.70 -7.51 4.33
C LEU A 119 14.86 -7.21 3.37
N ASP A 120 15.22 -8.14 2.48
CA ASP A 120 16.24 -7.93 1.45
C ASP A 120 15.90 -6.75 0.52
N LYS A 121 14.61 -6.49 0.30
CA LYS A 121 14.10 -5.39 -0.54
C LYS A 121 14.47 -3.99 -0.05
N PHE A 122 14.88 -3.86 1.21
CA PHE A 122 15.20 -2.58 1.83
C PHE A 122 16.71 -2.35 1.93
N LYS A 123 17.56 -3.31 1.56
CA LYS A 123 19.00 -3.17 1.72
C LYS A 123 19.55 -1.99 0.93
N GLY A 124 20.43 -1.23 1.55
CA GLY A 124 21.10 -0.08 0.94
C GLY A 124 20.24 1.19 0.93
N LYS A 125 18.97 1.12 0.53
CA LYS A 125 18.06 2.28 0.51
C LYS A 125 16.61 1.92 0.81
N ALA A 126 15.96 2.82 1.54
CA ALA A 126 14.52 2.81 1.77
C ALA A 126 13.96 4.23 1.87
N TYR A 127 12.64 4.36 1.88
CA TYR A 127 11.99 5.65 1.76
C TYR A 127 10.84 5.86 2.76
N ARG A 128 10.64 7.10 3.20
CA ARG A 128 9.54 7.50 4.09
C ARG A 128 8.86 8.76 3.58
N PHE A 129 7.55 8.70 3.38
CA PHE A 129 6.73 9.90 3.17
C PHE A 129 6.38 10.56 4.50
N THR A 130 6.63 11.85 4.68
CA THR A 130 6.25 12.55 5.91
C THR A 130 6.03 14.04 5.67
N MET A 131 5.22 14.65 6.53
CA MET A 131 5.12 16.10 6.59
C MET A 131 6.33 16.68 7.33
N GLU A 132 6.84 17.83 6.90
CA GLU A 132 7.98 18.47 7.56
C GLU A 132 7.65 18.90 8.99
N ASN A 133 6.45 19.41 9.24
CA ASN A 133 6.06 19.77 10.61
C ASN A 133 5.99 18.56 11.55
N ALA A 134 5.78 17.35 11.05
CA ALA A 134 5.86 16.15 11.88
C ALA A 134 7.28 15.95 12.40
N ILE A 135 8.29 16.11 11.53
CA ILE A 135 9.71 16.03 11.92
C ILE A 135 10.03 17.12 12.94
N ASN A 136 9.60 18.36 12.69
CA ASN A 136 9.87 19.49 13.58
C ASN A 136 9.22 19.31 14.95
N LYS A 137 8.00 18.75 15.00
CA LYS A 137 7.26 18.50 16.23
C LYS A 137 7.93 17.44 17.11
N TYR A 138 8.39 16.34 16.52
CA TYR A 138 8.92 15.21 17.28
C TYR A 138 10.45 15.26 17.46
N GLY A 139 11.17 16.08 16.70
CA GLY A 139 12.65 16.16 16.74
C GLY A 139 13.36 14.92 16.19
N VAL A 140 12.59 13.95 15.69
CA VAL A 140 13.05 12.69 15.08
C VAL A 140 12.26 12.42 13.81
N ILE A 141 12.84 11.66 12.89
CA ILE A 141 12.08 10.94 11.89
C ILE A 141 11.51 9.70 12.58
N GLY A 142 10.20 9.65 12.73
CA GLY A 142 9.49 8.59 13.46
C GLY A 142 8.47 9.16 14.44
N ARG A 143 8.05 8.33 15.38
CA ARG A 143 7.16 8.74 16.48
C ARG A 143 7.84 8.45 17.83
N GLU A 144 7.16 8.87 18.89
CA GLU A 144 7.62 8.76 20.29
C GLU A 144 7.81 7.32 20.80
N ASP A 145 7.28 6.32 20.09
CA ASP A 145 7.52 4.90 20.36
C ASP A 145 8.85 4.40 19.79
N GLY A 146 9.57 5.23 19.02
CA GLY A 146 10.88 4.91 18.48
C GLY A 146 10.86 4.15 17.17
N PHE A 147 9.71 4.07 16.47
CA PHE A 147 9.60 3.34 15.20
C PHE A 147 9.35 4.28 14.01
N VAL A 148 9.83 3.85 12.84
CA VAL A 148 9.57 4.47 11.53
C VAL A 148 9.14 3.40 10.55
N PHE A 149 8.00 3.59 9.92
CA PHE A 149 7.59 2.80 8.75
C PHE A 149 8.32 3.28 7.50
N ILE A 150 8.89 2.37 6.73
CA ILE A 150 9.64 2.65 5.50
C ILE A 150 9.12 1.78 4.35
N LEU A 151 9.32 2.27 3.13
CA LEU A 151 9.06 1.55 1.89
C LEU A 151 10.36 1.15 1.20
N ALA A 152 10.32 0.03 0.47
CA ALA A 152 11.40 -0.34 -0.44
C ALA A 152 11.54 0.70 -1.57
N GLU A 153 12.76 0.85 -2.11
CA GLU A 153 13.07 1.83 -3.15
C GLU A 153 12.16 1.71 -4.37
N GLU A 154 12.03 0.51 -4.93
CA GLU A 154 11.21 0.28 -6.13
C GLU A 154 9.75 0.70 -5.92
N ASP A 155 9.17 0.39 -4.76
CA ASP A 155 7.78 0.71 -4.45
C ASP A 155 7.57 2.20 -4.16
N ALA A 156 8.51 2.83 -3.46
CA ALA A 156 8.45 4.27 -3.20
C ALA A 156 8.54 5.08 -4.50
N LEU A 157 9.48 4.75 -5.39
CA LEU A 157 9.63 5.42 -6.67
C LEU A 157 8.44 5.13 -7.60
N ARG A 158 7.93 3.90 -7.59
CA ARG A 158 6.71 3.52 -8.31
C ARG A 158 5.53 4.39 -7.88
N ILE A 159 5.25 4.51 -6.58
CA ILE A 159 4.08 5.26 -6.14
C ILE A 159 4.22 6.77 -6.36
N VAL A 160 5.43 7.34 -6.28
CA VAL A 160 5.66 8.74 -6.70
C VAL A 160 5.25 8.94 -8.16
N ASN A 161 5.67 8.04 -9.05
CA ASN A 161 5.35 8.13 -10.47
C ASN A 161 3.86 7.89 -10.74
N GLU A 162 3.26 6.90 -10.09
CA GLU A 162 1.84 6.55 -10.28
C GLU A 162 0.89 7.60 -9.70
N ALA A 163 1.22 8.18 -8.53
CA ALA A 163 0.42 9.23 -7.90
C ALA A 163 0.59 10.58 -8.58
N GLY A 164 1.79 10.89 -9.08
CA GLY A 164 2.11 12.22 -9.59
C GLY A 164 1.86 13.28 -8.50
N SER A 165 0.97 14.23 -8.77
CA SER A 165 0.58 15.27 -7.82
C SER A 165 -0.70 14.96 -7.03
N ASP A 166 -1.30 13.78 -7.23
CA ASP A 166 -2.54 13.34 -6.55
C ASP A 166 -2.22 12.77 -5.16
N ILE A 167 -2.47 13.60 -4.14
CA ILE A 167 -2.18 13.26 -2.74
C ILE A 167 -3.18 12.26 -2.17
N ALA A 168 -4.42 12.26 -2.63
CA ALA A 168 -5.40 11.26 -2.20
C ALA A 168 -4.98 9.87 -2.69
N LYS A 169 -4.47 9.77 -3.92
CA LYS A 169 -3.90 8.53 -4.45
C LYS A 169 -2.69 8.06 -3.66
N LEU A 170 -1.79 8.97 -3.27
CA LEU A 170 -0.62 8.66 -2.44
C LEU A 170 -1.03 8.16 -1.04
N GLU A 171 -1.91 8.89 -0.33
CA GLU A 171 -2.40 8.51 1.01
C GLU A 171 -3.00 7.12 1.01
N LYS A 172 -3.83 6.83 0.00
CA LYS A 172 -4.49 5.54 -0.15
C LYS A 172 -3.50 4.39 -0.39
N ALA A 173 -2.50 4.59 -1.25
CA ALA A 173 -1.48 3.56 -1.51
C ALA A 173 -0.63 3.25 -0.27
N LEU A 174 -0.41 4.26 0.57
CA LEU A 174 0.31 4.15 1.84
C LEU A 174 -0.54 3.63 3.00
N GLY A 175 -1.83 3.34 2.79
CA GLY A 175 -2.74 2.93 3.87
C GLY A 175 -2.95 4.02 4.92
N LEU A 176 -3.05 5.28 4.50
CA LEU A 176 -3.29 6.43 5.37
C LEU A 176 -4.75 6.90 5.30
N PRO A 177 -5.30 7.43 6.40
CA PRO A 177 -6.55 8.17 6.39
C PRO A 177 -6.56 9.31 5.37
N GLU A 178 -7.73 9.54 4.77
CA GLU A 178 -7.92 10.60 3.80
C GLU A 178 -7.59 11.99 4.37
N GLY A 179 -6.79 12.75 3.62
CA GLY A 179 -6.38 14.10 3.96
C GLY A 179 -5.28 14.19 5.02
N GLN A 180 -4.66 13.08 5.42
CA GLN A 180 -3.55 13.07 6.38
C GLN A 180 -2.34 13.94 5.95
N PHE A 181 -2.04 14.02 4.66
CA PHE A 181 -1.00 14.84 4.05
C PHE A 181 -1.53 16.14 3.42
N GLN A 182 -2.85 16.31 3.38
CA GLN A 182 -3.51 17.51 2.85
C GLN A 182 -3.77 18.56 3.93
N LYS A 183 -3.91 18.14 5.20
CA LYS A 183 -4.19 19.02 6.34
C LYS A 183 -2.89 19.48 7.02
N PRO A 184 -2.74 20.77 7.34
CA PRO A 184 -1.67 21.23 8.22
C PRO A 184 -1.81 20.57 9.60
N LEU A 185 -0.71 20.07 10.17
CA LEU A 185 -0.75 19.45 11.50
C LEU A 185 -1.15 20.44 12.61
N ASN A 186 -0.91 21.75 12.45
CA ASN A 186 -1.32 22.82 13.35
C ASN A 186 -1.44 24.14 12.57
N ASN A 187 -2.50 24.92 12.81
CA ASN A 187 -2.78 26.31 12.42
C ASN A 187 -1.74 27.01 11.48
N PRO A 188 -2.05 27.28 10.19
CA PRO A 188 -1.04 27.56 9.18
C PRO A 188 -0.59 29.03 9.21
N VAL A 189 0.71 29.25 9.46
CA VAL A 189 1.39 30.47 8.99
C VAL A 189 2.05 30.21 7.63
N GLU A 190 2.34 28.96 7.27
CA GLU A 190 2.94 28.56 5.99
C GLU A 190 2.42 27.17 5.53
N PRO A 191 2.40 26.87 4.22
CA PRO A 191 2.09 25.54 3.72
C PRO A 191 3.15 24.52 4.17
N ASP A 192 2.75 23.53 4.98
CA ASP A 192 3.62 22.43 5.45
C ASP A 192 4.07 21.55 4.28
N ARG A 193 5.35 21.18 4.18
CA ARG A 193 5.90 20.46 3.02
C ARG A 193 5.72 18.95 3.15
N LEU A 194 5.24 18.30 2.09
CA LEU A 194 5.30 16.85 1.96
C LEU A 194 6.71 16.45 1.47
N LEU A 195 7.36 15.60 2.24
CA LEU A 195 8.71 15.12 1.99
C LEU A 195 8.70 13.62 1.70
N LEU A 196 9.53 13.22 0.75
CA LEU A 196 10.05 11.87 0.61
C LEU A 196 11.46 11.86 1.19
N LEU A 197 11.65 11.14 2.29
CA LEU A 197 12.96 10.94 2.89
C LEU A 197 13.59 9.70 2.27
N GLU A 198 14.74 9.86 1.62
CA GLU A 198 15.62 8.76 1.23
C GLU A 198 16.48 8.40 2.45
N ILE A 199 16.44 7.15 2.91
CA ILE A 199 17.13 6.65 4.09
C ILE A 199 18.22 5.68 3.62
N ASN A 200 19.45 5.92 4.06
CA ASN A 200 20.61 5.12 3.69
C ASN A 200 20.82 3.95 4.66
N SER A 201 21.17 2.79 4.11
CA SER A 201 21.51 1.56 4.84
C SER A 201 20.56 1.25 6.01
N PRO A 202 19.25 1.13 5.76
CA PRO A 202 18.26 0.85 6.82
C PRO A 202 18.53 -0.47 7.55
N GLU A 203 19.25 -1.42 6.94
CA GLU A 203 19.73 -2.64 7.61
C GLU A 203 20.57 -2.37 8.87
N ASN A 204 21.19 -1.18 8.97
CA ASN A 204 21.95 -0.76 10.14
C ASN A 204 21.09 -0.02 11.20
N LEU A 205 19.79 0.12 10.95
CA LEU A 205 18.82 0.83 11.80
C LEU A 205 17.77 -0.13 12.39
N HIS A 206 18.20 -1.36 12.69
CA HIS A 206 17.35 -2.45 13.21
C HIS A 206 16.15 -2.76 12.30
N LEU A 207 16.38 -2.84 10.99
CA LEU A 207 15.38 -3.24 10.00
C LEU A 207 14.66 -4.54 10.40
N ARG A 208 13.32 -4.49 10.42
CA ARG A 208 12.44 -5.61 10.79
C ARG A 208 11.05 -5.46 10.17
N MET A 209 10.30 -6.55 10.06
CA MET A 209 8.89 -6.47 9.67
C MET A 209 8.06 -5.85 10.81
N ALA A 210 7.05 -5.06 10.44
CA ALA A 210 6.08 -4.54 11.42
C ALA A 210 5.18 -5.67 11.96
N ASN A 211 4.80 -5.58 13.24
CA ASN A 211 3.82 -6.49 13.84
C ASN A 211 2.45 -5.83 14.11
N GLY A 212 2.35 -4.52 13.81
CA GLY A 212 1.14 -3.73 13.93
C GLY A 212 0.88 -3.20 15.33
N ASN A 213 1.77 -3.43 16.30
CA ASN A 213 1.70 -2.81 17.63
C ASN A 213 2.41 -1.44 17.70
N GLU A 214 3.07 -1.02 16.62
CA GLU A 214 3.70 0.31 16.50
C GLU A 214 2.62 1.41 16.49
N LYS A 215 2.88 2.59 17.09
CA LYS A 215 1.96 3.74 17.11
C LYS A 215 1.60 4.27 15.74
N GLY A 216 2.42 3.96 14.73
CA GLY A 216 2.13 4.29 13.33
C GLY A 216 1.09 3.37 12.69
N ALA A 217 0.87 2.17 13.23
CA ALA A 217 -0.11 1.23 12.71
C ALA A 217 -1.54 1.71 13.00
N ASN A 218 -2.37 1.77 11.97
CA ASN A 218 -3.75 2.24 12.02
C ASN A 218 -4.72 1.11 11.63
N GLU A 219 -5.98 1.44 11.33
CA GLU A 219 -7.00 0.47 10.92
C GLU A 219 -6.74 -0.16 9.53
N TYR A 220 -5.92 0.49 8.69
CA TYR A 220 -5.54 0.01 7.36
C TYR A 220 -4.29 -0.89 7.39
N TRP A 221 -3.57 -0.94 8.51
CA TRP A 221 -2.40 -1.82 8.63
C TRP A 221 -2.80 -3.29 8.48
N ILE A 222 -2.03 -4.03 7.67
CA ILE A 222 -2.22 -5.46 7.45
C ILE A 222 -0.93 -6.24 7.77
N PRO A 223 -1.05 -7.48 8.30
CA PRO A 223 0.12 -8.32 8.50
C PRO A 223 0.67 -8.84 7.17
N GLY A 224 2.00 -9.01 7.09
CA GLY A 224 2.70 -9.57 5.93
C GLY A 224 3.73 -8.65 5.29
N GLY A 225 3.95 -7.45 5.83
CA GLY A 225 5.00 -6.53 5.36
C GLY A 225 4.62 -5.76 4.10
N TYR A 226 3.34 -5.56 3.82
CA TYR A 226 2.91 -4.76 2.69
C TYR A 226 1.84 -3.77 3.12
N THR A 227 1.84 -2.59 2.50
CA THR A 227 0.67 -1.71 2.56
C THR A 227 -0.51 -2.41 1.87
N PRO A 228 -1.74 -1.92 2.09
CA PRO A 228 -2.90 -2.47 1.39
C PRO A 228 -2.74 -2.46 -0.13
N ASP A 229 -2.00 -1.49 -0.70
CA ASP A 229 -1.75 -1.39 -2.15
C ASP A 229 -0.46 -2.13 -2.60
N ASN A 230 -0.04 -3.10 -1.80
CA ASN A 230 1.10 -3.99 -2.08
C ASN A 230 2.44 -3.27 -2.26
N LEU A 231 2.65 -2.16 -1.56
CA LEU A 231 3.99 -1.57 -1.40
C LEU A 231 4.70 -2.31 -0.27
N ALA A 232 5.93 -2.80 -0.49
CA ALA A 232 6.71 -3.45 0.55
C ALA A 232 6.98 -2.46 1.69
N GLU A 233 6.60 -2.84 2.91
CA GLU A 233 6.65 -2.02 4.11
C GLU A 233 7.38 -2.75 5.26
N ALA A 234 8.34 -2.05 5.87
CA ALA A 234 9.07 -2.51 7.03
C ALA A 234 9.16 -1.40 8.08
N VAL A 235 9.74 -1.71 9.23
CA VAL A 235 10.06 -0.71 10.25
C VAL A 235 11.54 -0.72 10.62
N ILE A 236 12.04 0.46 10.94
CA ILE A 236 13.36 0.71 11.52
C ILE A 236 13.21 1.53 12.80
N ASP A 237 14.31 1.70 13.52
CA ASP A 237 14.37 2.63 14.64
C ASP A 237 14.26 4.09 14.18
N ALA A 238 13.69 4.93 15.04
CA ALA A 238 13.59 6.36 14.81
C ALA A 238 14.96 7.01 14.61
N ILE A 239 15.04 7.90 13.63
CA ILE A 239 16.30 8.56 13.26
C ILE A 239 16.31 9.96 13.89
N PRO A 240 17.28 10.30 14.76
CA PRO A 240 17.44 11.66 15.25
C PRO A 240 17.65 12.64 14.10
N THR A 241 17.01 13.81 14.15
CA THR A 241 17.17 14.86 13.12
C THR A 241 18.58 15.41 12.99
N THR A 242 19.44 15.15 13.98
CA THR A 242 20.87 15.47 13.94
C THR A 242 21.68 14.53 13.05
N ARG A 243 21.16 13.35 12.71
CA ARG A 243 21.82 12.33 11.86
C ARG A 243 21.52 12.56 10.38
N ILE A 244 21.87 13.76 9.89
CA ILE A 244 21.67 14.15 8.49
C ILE A 244 22.47 13.30 7.49
N ASP A 245 23.44 12.52 7.97
CA ASP A 245 24.19 11.53 7.18
C ASP A 245 23.34 10.32 6.78
N LEU A 246 22.28 10.03 7.55
CA LEU A 246 21.43 8.85 7.36
C LEU A 246 20.28 9.07 6.37
N TYR A 247 19.97 10.32 6.02
CA TYR A 247 18.84 10.59 5.15
C TYR A 247 18.97 11.86 4.33
N LYS A 248 18.25 11.89 3.19
CA LYS A 248 18.09 13.06 2.34
C LYS A 248 16.61 13.43 2.22
N LYS A 249 16.29 14.72 2.34
CA LYS A 249 14.95 15.25 2.09
C LYS A 249 14.75 15.52 0.60
N ILE A 250 13.65 15.02 0.05
CA ILE A 250 13.19 15.31 -1.31
C ILE A 250 11.77 15.88 -1.19
N GLU A 251 11.54 17.07 -1.75
CA GLU A 251 10.21 17.69 -1.71
C GLU A 251 9.31 17.07 -2.79
N ILE A 252 8.08 16.70 -2.40
CA ILE A 252 7.07 16.18 -3.31
C ILE A 252 6.09 17.31 -3.62
N ALA A 253 5.96 17.63 -4.91
CA ALA A 253 5.00 18.61 -5.38
C ALA A 253 3.57 18.16 -5.09
N ARG A 254 2.69 19.12 -4.75
CA ARG A 254 1.26 18.88 -4.55
C ARG A 254 0.49 19.83 -5.47
N THR A 255 -0.54 19.33 -6.15
CA THR A 255 -1.51 20.21 -6.80
C THR A 255 -2.35 20.89 -5.72
N LYS A 256 -2.56 22.20 -5.85
CA LYS A 256 -3.44 23.00 -4.98
C LYS A 256 -4.90 22.68 -5.25
#